data_AF-A0A9X3DFF4-F1
#
_entry.id   AF-A0A9X3DFF4-F1
#
_cell.length_a   1.000
_cell.length_b   1.000
_cell.length_c   1.000
_cell.angle_alpha   90.00
_cell.angle_beta   90.00
_cell.angle_gamma   90.00
#
_symmetry.space_group_name_H-M   'P 1'
#
loop_
_entity.id
_entity.type
_entity.pdbx_description
1 polymer ?
#
loop_
_entity_poly.entity_id
_entity_poly.type
_entity_poly.pdbx_seq_one_letter_code
_entity_poly.pdbx_strand_id
1 'polypeptide(L)'
;MPKEIKAIQCPKCGSTQKEELRQGYFRCQDCDTEYFLDDDDININHNISYSSAIKPATTAPQKIIMIIVALVIFIVLAGILLPLPFNSKRVESNLIQIPVLVDSNAYRWGDREVIAFENRAGALIIAIMGYREYEFDENNQKTGNYIAFYDAITGKELSKQRLMKLPQERLNNAAFRRFENGDIYAIGNKSLLYKIDQINTRLSDVPADFFSRHKELAAGIAQLEFIGSEWGDGLKLVTNDGKRRIFFPITDKVFTEKSSYTAEKALAIKEPGAKTRTYFLFSELSDDFPDEPIKLMMYTQKDNKGGPNTRPFFQKKDYTFFYGKKVISDFRQGADYVISYKDLTPGRSYYSPEILYYDNHYVLIMFKATAGASSNTIIQCLSVPDGKIMFSMPVDRKRSIAHTAYHYKNGFVLETYEAMYITDMKGKIIKEFKIIN
;
A
#
# COMPACT_ATOMS: atom_id res chain seq x y z
N MET A 1 -0.82 -25.70 37.01
CA MET A 1 -1.14 -24.77 35.90
C MET A 1 -0.62 -25.37 34.61
N PRO A 2 -1.43 -25.48 33.55
CA PRO A 2 -0.93 -25.91 32.25
C PRO A 2 0.06 -24.85 31.76
N LYS A 3 1.30 -25.26 31.43
CA LYS A 3 2.28 -24.36 30.83
C LYS A 3 2.02 -24.35 29.32
N GLU A 4 1.41 -23.29 28.80
CA GLU A 4 1.36 -23.05 27.36
C GLU A 4 2.73 -22.50 26.89
N ILE A 5 3.39 -23.24 26.00
CA ILE A 5 4.62 -22.79 25.36
C ILE A 5 4.21 -21.88 24.18
N LYS A 6 4.35 -20.57 24.33
CA LYS A 6 4.16 -19.61 23.23
C LYS A 6 5.46 -19.49 22.42
N ALA A 7 5.33 -19.43 21.10
CA ALA A 7 6.49 -19.23 20.23
C ALA A 7 7.05 -17.81 20.40
N ILE A 8 8.34 -17.69 20.79
CA ILE A 8 9.02 -16.37 20.78
C ILE A 8 9.29 -15.99 19.33
N GLN A 9 8.75 -14.84 18.92
CA GLN A 9 8.89 -14.28 17.58
C GLN A 9 10.01 -13.24 17.53
N CYS A 10 10.68 -13.17 16.39
CA CYS A 10 11.65 -12.11 16.11
C CYS A 10 10.94 -10.75 16.09
N PRO A 11 11.35 -9.77 16.91
CA PRO A 11 10.69 -8.46 16.97
C PRO A 11 10.85 -7.64 15.68
N LYS A 12 11.81 -8.01 14.81
CA LYS A 12 12.07 -7.30 13.56
C LYS A 12 11.26 -7.83 12.37
N CYS A 13 11.03 -9.14 12.28
CA CYS A 13 10.37 -9.74 11.11
C CYS A 13 9.19 -10.66 11.45
N GLY A 14 8.87 -10.88 12.73
CA GLY A 14 7.79 -11.76 13.16
C GLY A 14 8.04 -13.26 12.95
N SER A 15 9.23 -13.65 12.46
CA SER A 15 9.57 -15.06 12.29
C SER A 15 9.66 -15.80 13.62
N THR A 16 9.19 -17.05 13.64
CA THR A 16 9.36 -18.00 14.74
C THR A 16 10.60 -18.87 14.59
N GLN A 17 11.28 -18.82 13.44
CA GLN A 17 12.50 -19.57 13.17
C GLN A 17 13.69 -18.86 13.81
N LYS A 18 14.33 -19.52 14.78
CA LYS A 18 15.39 -18.95 15.60
C LYS A 18 16.38 -20.01 16.05
N GLU A 19 17.60 -19.55 16.27
CA GLU A 19 18.66 -20.28 16.95
C GLU A 19 18.87 -19.64 18.32
N GLU A 20 18.92 -20.43 19.39
CA GLU A 20 19.30 -19.93 20.71
C GLU A 20 20.83 -19.90 20.80
N LEU A 21 21.41 -18.71 20.89
CA LEU A 21 22.87 -18.54 20.94
C LEU A 21 23.43 -18.82 22.34
N ARG A 22 22.65 -18.43 23.35
CA ARG A 22 22.86 -18.66 24.79
C ARG A 22 21.53 -18.42 25.50
N GLN A 23 21.42 -18.85 26.76
CA GLN A 23 20.17 -18.75 27.52
C GLN A 23 19.55 -17.35 27.43
N GLY A 24 18.34 -17.26 26.86
CA GLY A 24 17.59 -16.01 26.73
C GLY A 24 18.01 -15.09 25.58
N TYR A 25 19.02 -15.46 24.78
CA TYR A 25 19.48 -14.73 23.58
C TYR A 25 19.26 -15.56 22.32
N PHE A 26 18.57 -14.98 21.35
CA PHE A 26 18.14 -15.66 20.13
C PHE A 26 18.65 -14.92 18.89
N ARG A 27 18.98 -15.67 17.83
CA ARG A 27 19.20 -15.14 16.49
C ARG A 27 18.07 -15.62 15.58
N CYS A 28 17.40 -14.72 14.90
CA CYS A 28 16.39 -15.07 13.90
C CYS A 28 17.04 -15.67 12.66
N GLN A 29 16.57 -16.84 12.22
CA GLN A 29 17.12 -17.52 11.02
C GLN A 29 16.65 -16.88 9.70
N ASP A 30 15.60 -16.06 9.72
CA ASP A 30 15.05 -15.42 8.52
C ASP A 30 15.62 -14.01 8.25
N CYS A 31 16.13 -13.32 9.28
CA CYS A 31 16.62 -11.94 9.13
C CYS A 31 17.88 -11.61 9.94
N ASP A 32 18.54 -12.63 10.48
CA ASP A 32 19.78 -12.58 11.28
C ASP A 32 19.76 -11.64 12.49
N THR A 33 18.56 -11.23 12.92
CA THR A 33 18.42 -10.29 14.03
C THR A 33 18.63 -11.03 15.34
N GLU A 34 19.59 -10.55 16.11
CA GLU A 34 19.80 -10.98 17.49
C GLU A 34 18.88 -10.18 18.42
N TYR A 35 18.21 -10.88 19.32
CA TYR A 35 17.32 -10.31 20.32
C TYR A 35 17.39 -11.15 21.59
N PHE A 36 17.09 -10.53 22.73
CA PHE A 36 17.08 -11.21 24.02
C PHE A 36 15.76 -10.94 24.74
N LEU A 37 15.40 -11.83 25.65
CA LEU A 37 14.29 -11.59 26.57
C LEU A 37 14.82 -10.76 27.73
N ASP A 38 14.33 -9.53 27.84
CA ASP A 38 14.59 -8.68 29.01
C ASP A 38 13.55 -9.04 30.07
N ASP A 39 13.99 -9.69 31.16
CA ASP A 39 13.18 -9.83 32.37
C ASP A 39 13.40 -8.54 33.17
N ASP A 40 12.49 -7.57 33.00
CA ASP A 40 12.45 -6.36 33.83
C ASP A 40 12.07 -6.72 35.27
N ASP A 41 13.05 -7.21 36.04
CA ASP A 41 13.04 -7.27 37.51
C ASP A 41 14.47 -7.30 38.12
N ILE A 42 15.47 -6.74 37.42
CA ILE A 42 16.80 -6.49 38.02
C ILE A 42 17.14 -4.99 37.93
N ASN A 43 16.81 -4.27 39.01
CA ASN A 43 17.44 -2.98 39.31
C ASN A 43 18.93 -3.23 39.59
N ILE A 44 19.79 -3.02 38.59
CA ILE A 44 21.23 -2.92 38.81
C ILE A 44 21.49 -1.57 39.49
N ASN A 45 21.57 -1.59 40.81
CA ASN A 45 21.96 -0.43 41.60
C ASN A 45 23.48 -0.24 41.44
N HIS A 46 23.87 0.71 40.58
CA HIS A 46 25.28 1.09 40.43
C HIS A 46 25.74 1.85 41.69
N ASN A 47 26.33 1.15 42.65
CA ASN A 47 27.04 1.78 43.76
C ASN A 47 28.42 2.24 43.27
N ILE A 48 28.53 3.51 42.88
CA ILE A 48 29.81 4.11 42.48
C ILE A 48 30.57 4.48 43.76
N SER A 49 31.52 3.63 44.14
CA SER A 49 32.59 4.00 45.07
C SER A 49 33.69 4.70 44.27
N TYR A 50 33.81 6.03 44.45
CA TYR A 50 34.93 6.79 43.92
C TYR A 50 36.20 6.40 44.70
N SER A 51 37.05 5.58 44.07
CA SER A 51 38.47 5.52 44.41
C SER A 51 39.24 6.28 43.33
N SER A 52 39.75 7.45 43.73
CA SER A 52 40.54 8.34 42.90
C SER A 52 41.89 7.71 42.56
N ALA A 53 42.18 7.53 41.27
CA ALA A 53 43.55 7.39 40.77
C ALA A 53 43.69 8.20 39.48
N ILE A 54 44.26 9.40 39.63
CA ILE A 54 44.57 10.37 38.59
C ILE A 54 45.71 9.81 37.72
N LYS A 55 45.55 9.83 36.38
CA LYS A 55 46.67 9.70 35.42
C LYS A 55 46.93 11.05 34.75
N PRO A 56 48.19 11.45 34.48
CA PRO A 56 48.54 12.80 34.06
C PRO A 56 48.34 13.04 32.56
N ALA A 57 48.10 14.31 32.23
CA ALA A 57 47.85 14.84 30.90
C ALA A 57 49.10 14.82 29.99
N THR A 58 48.92 14.39 28.74
CA THR A 58 49.88 14.54 27.65
C THR A 58 49.70 15.91 27.00
N THR A 59 50.76 16.71 27.00
CA THR A 59 50.84 18.06 26.44
C THR A 59 50.93 18.05 24.91
N ALA A 60 49.96 18.67 24.25
CA ALA A 60 50.02 18.97 22.81
C ALA A 60 50.80 20.29 22.56
N PRO A 61 51.52 20.44 21.44
CA PRO A 61 52.45 21.54 21.21
C PRO A 61 51.73 22.90 21.06
N GLN A 62 52.04 23.82 21.97
CA GLN A 62 51.42 25.14 22.19
C GLN A 62 51.48 26.14 21.01
N LYS A 63 52.02 25.77 19.83
CA LYS A 63 52.13 26.67 18.67
C LYS A 63 50.92 26.62 17.73
N ILE A 64 50.09 25.57 17.76
CA ILE A 64 48.95 25.42 16.83
C ILE A 64 47.68 26.09 17.39
N ILE A 65 47.50 26.09 18.72
CA ILE A 65 46.30 26.64 19.38
C ILE A 65 46.27 28.18 19.30
N MET A 66 47.41 28.86 19.38
CA MET A 66 47.46 30.34 19.27
C MET A 66 47.12 30.87 17.87
N ILE A 67 47.35 30.09 16.80
CA ILE A 67 47.04 30.50 15.42
C ILE A 67 45.52 30.46 15.18
N ILE A 68 44.83 29.46 15.73
CA ILE A 68 43.38 29.29 15.57
C ILE A 68 42.62 30.36 16.36
N VAL A 69 43.08 30.70 17.57
CA VAL A 69 42.45 31.75 18.40
C VAL A 69 42.65 33.14 17.79
N ALA A 70 43.82 33.44 17.21
CA ALA A 70 44.07 34.70 16.54
C ALA A 70 43.21 34.90 15.28
N LEU A 71 42.94 33.82 14.51
CA LEU A 71 42.11 33.88 13.31
C LEU A 71 40.63 34.16 13.63
N VAL A 72 40.11 33.55 14.69
CA VAL A 72 38.71 33.75 15.12
C VAL A 72 38.50 35.16 15.66
N ILE A 73 39.46 35.72 16.41
CA ILE A 73 39.39 37.09 16.93
C ILE A 73 39.48 38.12 15.78
N PHE A 74 40.29 37.87 14.74
CA PHE A 74 40.39 38.75 13.57
C PHE A 74 39.10 38.82 12.75
N ILE A 75 38.41 37.69 12.57
CA ILE A 75 37.12 37.64 11.83
C ILE A 75 36.01 38.37 12.61
N VAL A 76 35.99 38.24 13.94
CA VAL A 76 34.99 38.93 14.78
C VAL A 76 35.26 40.44 14.84
N LEU A 77 36.52 40.88 14.89
CA LEU A 77 36.87 42.31 14.87
C LEU A 77 36.65 42.95 13.48
N ALA A 78 36.87 42.21 12.38
CA ALA A 78 36.62 42.70 11.03
C ALA A 78 35.11 42.90 10.73
N GLY A 79 34.22 42.17 11.41
CA GLY A 79 32.77 42.31 11.28
C GLY A 79 32.17 43.53 12.01
N ILE A 80 32.90 44.14 12.95
CA ILE A 80 32.37 45.20 13.83
C ILE A 80 32.76 46.61 13.34
N LEU A 81 33.67 46.75 12.37
CA LEU A 81 34.27 48.04 11.98
C LEU A 81 33.96 48.54 10.56
N LEU A 82 32.98 47.96 9.86
CA LEU A 82 32.47 48.54 8.61
C LEU A 82 31.04 49.09 8.81
N PRO A 83 30.87 50.43 8.89
CA PRO A 83 29.56 51.03 9.05
C PRO A 83 28.79 50.92 7.72
N LEU A 84 27.65 50.22 7.75
CA LEU A 84 26.66 50.27 6.68
C LEU A 84 25.77 51.50 6.89
N PRO A 85 25.86 52.57 6.07
CA PRO A 85 24.81 53.56 6.02
C PRO A 85 23.64 53.00 5.22
N PHE A 86 22.52 52.79 5.90
CA PHE A 86 21.21 52.80 5.27
C PHE A 86 21.03 54.14 4.55
N ASN A 87 20.92 54.12 3.23
CA ASN A 87 20.35 55.23 2.50
C ASN A 87 19.52 54.70 1.32
N SER A 88 18.23 54.98 1.38
CA SER A 88 17.23 54.69 0.37
C SER A 88 17.42 55.61 -0.84
N LYS A 89 18.10 55.13 -1.87
CA LYS A 89 17.96 55.67 -3.23
C LYS A 89 17.91 54.52 -4.24
N ARG A 90 16.86 54.55 -5.07
CA ARG A 90 16.69 53.63 -6.21
C ARG A 90 17.91 53.75 -7.11
N VAL A 91 18.65 52.64 -7.23
CA VAL A 91 19.68 52.47 -8.24
C VAL A 91 19.13 51.44 -9.23
N GLU A 92 18.80 51.91 -10.43
CA GLU A 92 18.68 51.05 -11.60
C GLU A 92 20.00 50.30 -11.76
N SER A 93 19.99 49.02 -11.41
CA SER A 93 21.06 48.11 -11.75
C SER A 93 20.52 47.20 -12.83
N ASN A 94 21.14 47.29 -14.01
CA ASN A 94 21.00 46.30 -15.05
C ASN A 94 21.41 44.96 -14.46
N LEU A 95 20.41 44.18 -14.04
CA LEU A 95 20.56 42.78 -13.75
C LEU A 95 21.02 42.13 -15.05
N ILE A 96 22.25 41.65 -15.07
CA ILE A 96 22.56 40.46 -15.86
C ILE A 96 21.65 39.39 -15.24
N GLN A 97 20.45 39.23 -15.80
CA GLN A 97 19.64 38.05 -15.60
C GLN A 97 20.50 36.90 -16.08
N ILE A 98 21.15 36.19 -15.16
CA ILE A 98 21.36 34.77 -15.37
C ILE A 98 19.93 34.24 -15.46
N PRO A 99 19.45 33.81 -16.64
CA PRO A 99 18.12 33.26 -16.71
C PRO A 99 18.19 31.98 -15.86
N VAL A 100 17.61 32.04 -14.66
CA VAL A 100 17.13 30.82 -14.03
C VAL A 100 16.16 30.29 -15.07
N LEU A 101 16.53 29.18 -15.71
CA LEU A 101 15.68 28.49 -16.66
C LEU A 101 14.57 27.86 -15.82
N VAL A 102 13.63 28.70 -15.39
CA VAL A 102 12.41 28.28 -14.75
C VAL A 102 11.64 27.57 -15.84
N ASP A 103 11.44 26.26 -15.69
CA ASP A 103 10.62 25.51 -16.62
C ASP A 103 9.21 26.09 -16.54
N SER A 104 8.85 26.90 -17.54
CA SER A 104 7.56 27.55 -17.57
C SER A 104 6.41 26.53 -17.63
N ASN A 105 6.68 25.27 -17.96
CA ASN A 105 5.69 24.19 -17.91
C ASN A 105 5.63 23.47 -16.56
N ALA A 106 6.18 24.02 -15.48
CA ALA A 106 5.99 23.46 -14.15
C ALA A 106 4.49 23.34 -13.82
N TYR A 107 4.12 22.20 -13.23
CA TYR A 107 2.75 21.89 -12.84
C TYR A 107 2.75 21.05 -11.57
N ARG A 108 1.62 21.10 -10.85
CA ARG A 108 1.31 20.23 -9.73
C ARG A 108 0.05 19.42 -10.00
N TRP A 109 -0.06 18.26 -9.35
CA TRP A 109 -1.23 17.40 -9.43
C TRP A 109 -2.13 17.59 -8.19
N GLY A 110 -3.30 18.15 -8.39
CA GLY A 110 -4.40 18.11 -7.43
C GLY A 110 -5.36 16.93 -7.69
N ASP A 111 -6.12 16.55 -6.66
CA ASP A 111 -7.22 15.57 -6.68
C ASP A 111 -7.05 14.45 -7.72
N ARG A 112 -6.29 13.41 -7.34
CA ARG A 112 -5.75 12.42 -8.28
C ARG A 112 -5.91 11.00 -7.79
N GLU A 113 -5.91 10.11 -8.76
CA GLU A 113 -5.81 8.67 -8.61
C GLU A 113 -4.56 8.17 -9.33
N VAL A 114 -3.96 7.10 -8.79
CA VAL A 114 -2.74 6.51 -9.33
C VAL A 114 -2.93 5.00 -9.50
N ILE A 115 -2.29 4.44 -10.52
CA ILE A 115 -2.16 2.99 -10.65
C ILE A 115 -0.82 2.64 -11.29
N ALA A 116 -0.19 1.57 -10.80
CA ALA A 116 1.00 1.00 -11.42
C ALA A 116 0.64 -0.29 -12.19
N PHE A 117 1.30 -0.53 -13.32
CA PHE A 117 1.17 -1.79 -14.08
C PHE A 117 2.37 -2.03 -14.99
N GLU A 118 2.64 -3.28 -15.35
CA GLU A 118 3.54 -3.60 -16.46
C GLU A 118 2.79 -3.55 -17.77
N ASN A 119 3.33 -2.82 -18.75
CA ASN A 119 2.81 -2.90 -20.11
C ASN A 119 3.21 -4.24 -20.77
N ARG A 120 2.69 -4.52 -21.98
CA ARG A 120 3.01 -5.76 -22.70
C ARG A 120 4.49 -5.91 -23.09
N ALA A 121 5.27 -4.83 -23.05
CA ALA A 121 6.71 -4.85 -23.28
C ALA A 121 7.53 -5.11 -22.00
N GLY A 122 6.88 -5.27 -20.84
CA GLY A 122 7.54 -5.47 -19.54
C GLY A 122 8.10 -4.19 -18.92
N ALA A 123 7.72 -3.01 -19.43
CA ALA A 123 8.06 -1.75 -18.80
C ALA A 123 7.06 -1.44 -17.67
N LEU A 124 7.59 -1.02 -16.53
CA LEU A 124 6.78 -0.60 -15.39
C LEU A 124 6.26 0.83 -15.62
N ILE A 125 4.94 0.97 -15.67
CA ILE A 125 4.23 2.21 -15.96
C ILE A 125 3.50 2.70 -14.70
N ILE A 126 3.56 3.99 -14.45
CA ILE A 126 2.69 4.69 -13.50
C ILE A 126 1.73 5.56 -14.29
N ALA A 127 0.42 5.34 -14.11
CA ALA A 127 -0.61 6.20 -14.64
C ALA A 127 -1.17 7.08 -13.53
N ILE A 128 -1.30 8.38 -13.80
CA ILE A 128 -1.88 9.37 -12.89
C ILE A 128 -3.04 10.04 -13.61
N MET A 129 -4.23 9.97 -13.02
CA MET A 129 -5.41 10.67 -13.48
C MET A 129 -5.78 11.71 -12.42
N GLY A 130 -5.77 12.99 -12.78
CA GLY A 130 -5.89 14.08 -11.81
C GLY A 130 -6.07 15.43 -12.45
N TYR A 131 -6.21 16.45 -11.61
CA TYR A 131 -6.17 17.84 -12.04
C TYR A 131 -4.71 18.32 -12.10
N ARG A 132 -4.24 18.76 -13.27
CA ARG A 132 -2.94 19.43 -13.39
C ARG A 132 -3.14 20.94 -13.32
N GLU A 133 -2.51 21.56 -12.36
CA GLU A 133 -2.46 23.01 -12.18
C GLU A 133 -1.07 23.51 -12.60
N TYR A 134 -0.99 24.32 -13.65
CA TYR A 134 0.27 24.90 -14.12
C TYR A 134 0.59 26.17 -13.31
N GLU A 135 1.85 26.31 -12.89
CA GLU A 135 2.24 27.34 -11.91
C GLU A 135 2.31 28.75 -12.49
N PHE A 136 2.55 28.86 -13.81
CA PHE A 136 2.74 30.13 -14.49
C PHE A 136 1.48 30.56 -15.24
N ASP A 137 1.09 31.83 -15.09
CA ASP A 137 -0.11 32.42 -15.70
C ASP A 137 -0.17 32.20 -17.22
N GLU A 138 0.99 32.27 -17.90
CA GLU A 138 1.10 32.03 -19.35
C GLU A 138 0.70 30.61 -19.79
N ASN A 139 0.60 29.68 -18.84
CA ASN A 139 0.22 28.29 -19.06
C ASN A 139 -1.09 27.91 -18.35
N ASN A 140 -1.79 28.86 -17.73
CA ASN A 140 -3.02 28.58 -17.00
C ASN A 140 -4.13 27.97 -17.88
N GLN A 141 -4.18 28.31 -19.17
CA GLN A 141 -5.09 27.69 -20.15
C GLN A 141 -4.86 26.17 -20.34
N LYS A 142 -3.68 25.67 -19.97
CA LYS A 142 -3.34 24.24 -19.97
C LYS A 142 -3.83 23.52 -18.71
N THR A 143 -4.19 24.24 -17.65
CA THR A 143 -4.75 23.67 -16.41
C THR A 143 -6.05 22.90 -16.69
N GLY A 144 -6.24 21.77 -16.02
CA GLY A 144 -7.42 20.91 -16.22
C GLY A 144 -7.17 19.46 -15.82
N ASN A 145 -8.16 18.60 -16.04
CA ASN A 145 -7.98 17.17 -15.80
C ASN A 145 -7.20 16.50 -16.92
N TYR A 146 -6.24 15.67 -16.52
CA TYR A 146 -5.43 14.86 -17.41
C TYR A 146 -5.37 13.43 -16.89
N ILE A 147 -5.09 12.52 -17.80
CA ILE A 147 -4.37 11.30 -17.48
C ILE A 147 -2.99 11.36 -18.14
N ALA A 148 -1.96 10.96 -17.40
CA ALA A 148 -0.62 10.83 -17.94
C ALA A 148 0.03 9.53 -17.51
N PHE A 149 0.91 9.03 -18.37
CA PHE A 149 1.61 7.78 -18.21
C PHE A 149 3.10 8.07 -18.13
N TYR A 150 3.76 7.47 -17.17
CA TYR A 150 5.17 7.66 -16.92
C TYR A 150 5.89 6.32 -16.91
N ASP A 151 7.12 6.30 -17.43
CA ASP A 151 8.04 5.22 -17.13
C ASP A 151 8.47 5.35 -15.67
N ALA A 152 8.16 4.33 -14.87
CA ALA A 152 8.30 4.40 -13.42
C ALA A 152 9.77 4.46 -12.96
N ILE A 153 10.69 3.92 -13.78
CA ILE A 153 12.11 3.81 -13.44
C ILE A 153 12.85 5.11 -13.78
N THR A 154 12.63 5.64 -14.98
CA THR A 154 13.26 6.87 -15.46
C THR A 154 12.53 8.13 -14.97
N GLY A 155 11.23 8.03 -14.67
CA GLY A 155 10.36 9.17 -14.35
C GLY A 155 9.89 9.96 -15.57
N LYS A 156 10.22 9.51 -16.78
CA LYS A 156 9.87 10.20 -18.02
C LYS A 156 8.37 10.11 -18.31
N GLU A 157 7.73 11.24 -18.59
CA GLU A 157 6.37 11.28 -19.15
C GLU A 157 6.38 10.66 -20.55
N LEU A 158 5.63 9.58 -20.74
CA LEU A 158 5.51 8.84 -21.99
C LEU A 158 4.39 9.43 -22.85
N SER A 159 3.26 9.74 -22.22
CA SER A 159 2.09 10.29 -22.88
C SER A 159 1.21 11.03 -21.87
N LYS A 160 0.37 11.95 -22.37
CA LYS A 160 -0.70 12.59 -21.62
C LYS A 160 -1.91 12.87 -22.49
N GLN A 161 -3.08 12.88 -21.89
CA GLN A 161 -4.36 13.18 -22.54
C GLN A 161 -5.19 14.09 -21.65
N ARG A 162 -5.73 15.18 -22.22
CA ARG A 162 -6.67 16.05 -21.52
C ARG A 162 -8.05 15.39 -21.49
N LEU A 163 -8.67 15.35 -20.32
CA LEU A 163 -9.96 14.70 -20.11
C LEU A 163 -11.10 15.72 -20.23
N MET A 164 -11.45 16.08 -21.47
CA MET A 164 -12.44 17.14 -21.75
C MET A 164 -13.85 16.85 -21.19
N LYS A 165 -14.21 15.56 -21.02
CA LYS A 165 -15.48 15.13 -20.39
C LYS A 165 -15.49 15.31 -18.87
N LEU A 166 -14.35 15.67 -18.28
CA LEU A 166 -14.16 15.95 -16.86
C LEU A 166 -13.66 17.41 -16.72
N PRO A 167 -14.51 18.43 -16.91
CA PRO A 167 -14.06 19.82 -16.88
C PRO A 167 -13.90 20.39 -15.46
N GLN A 168 -14.48 19.75 -14.45
CA GLN A 168 -14.46 20.23 -13.06
C GLN A 168 -13.11 19.99 -12.41
N GLU A 169 -12.63 20.90 -11.56
CA GLU A 169 -11.33 20.75 -10.90
C GLU A 169 -11.21 19.51 -10.02
N ARG A 170 -12.33 19.08 -9.42
CA ARG A 170 -12.38 17.89 -8.58
C ARG A 170 -12.80 16.65 -9.36
N LEU A 171 -11.99 15.61 -9.27
CA LEU A 171 -12.30 14.27 -9.72
C LEU A 171 -13.19 13.56 -8.69
N ASN A 172 -14.46 13.96 -8.64
CA ASN A 172 -15.43 13.35 -7.73
C ASN A 172 -15.55 11.83 -7.97
N ASN A 173 -15.00 11.01 -7.07
CA ASN A 173 -14.99 9.55 -7.17
C ASN A 173 -14.33 9.05 -8.46
N ALA A 174 -13.16 9.62 -8.77
CA ALA A 174 -12.23 8.89 -9.62
C ALA A 174 -11.73 7.64 -8.89
N ALA A 175 -11.48 6.58 -9.65
CA ALA A 175 -10.84 5.38 -9.13
C ALA A 175 -10.25 4.59 -10.28
N PHE A 176 -9.13 3.91 -10.02
CA PHE A 176 -8.65 2.84 -10.88
C PHE A 176 -8.98 1.48 -10.27
N ARG A 177 -9.21 0.49 -11.12
CA ARG A 177 -9.27 -0.90 -10.69
C ARG A 177 -8.73 -1.85 -11.74
N ARG A 178 -7.83 -2.75 -11.32
CA ARG A 178 -7.40 -3.90 -12.09
C ARG A 178 -8.35 -5.06 -11.83
N PHE A 179 -8.88 -5.66 -12.87
CA PHE A 179 -9.65 -6.89 -12.79
C PHE A 179 -8.75 -8.11 -12.99
N GLU A 180 -9.21 -9.28 -12.59
CA GLU A 180 -8.44 -10.53 -12.62
C GLU A 180 -7.98 -10.95 -14.02
N ASN A 181 -8.67 -10.52 -15.08
CA ASN A 181 -8.30 -10.78 -16.47
C ASN A 181 -7.14 -9.88 -16.94
N GLY A 182 -6.61 -9.03 -16.06
CA GLY A 182 -5.53 -8.09 -16.33
C GLY A 182 -5.99 -6.75 -16.91
N ASP A 183 -7.27 -6.58 -17.22
CA ASP A 183 -7.79 -5.30 -17.67
C ASP A 183 -7.77 -4.28 -16.54
N ILE A 184 -7.52 -3.01 -16.89
CA ILE A 184 -7.53 -1.90 -15.95
C ILE A 184 -8.59 -0.90 -16.40
N TYR A 185 -9.57 -0.67 -15.53
CA TYR A 185 -10.64 0.29 -15.73
C TYR A 185 -10.40 1.53 -14.88
N ALA A 186 -10.92 2.66 -15.34
CA ALA A 186 -10.93 3.91 -14.59
C ALA A 186 -12.35 4.49 -14.59
N ILE A 187 -12.79 4.99 -13.44
CA ILE A 187 -14.04 5.74 -13.31
C ILE A 187 -13.70 7.23 -13.24
N GLY A 188 -14.43 8.06 -13.97
CA GLY A 188 -14.38 9.51 -13.85
C GLY A 188 -15.75 10.09 -13.49
N ASN A 189 -15.81 10.90 -12.45
CA ASN A 189 -17.01 11.63 -12.02
C ASN A 189 -18.28 10.75 -11.87
N LYS A 190 -18.14 9.55 -11.27
CA LYS A 190 -19.20 8.53 -11.08
C LYS A 190 -19.99 8.14 -12.33
N SER A 191 -19.63 8.54 -13.53
CA SER A 191 -20.52 8.41 -14.70
C SER A 191 -19.78 7.99 -15.97
N LEU A 192 -18.46 8.21 -16.00
CA LEU A 192 -17.62 7.86 -17.13
C LEU A 192 -16.82 6.62 -16.77
N LEU A 193 -16.87 5.62 -17.65
CA LEU A 193 -16.04 4.43 -17.55
C LEU A 193 -15.04 4.42 -18.71
N TYR A 194 -13.79 4.24 -18.35
CA TYR A 194 -12.68 4.12 -19.28
C TYR A 194 -11.96 2.79 -19.09
N LYS A 195 -11.22 2.38 -20.13
CA LYS A 195 -10.27 1.28 -20.07
C LYS A 195 -8.88 1.79 -20.45
N ILE A 196 -7.86 1.38 -19.69
CA ILE A 196 -6.47 1.64 -20.07
C ILE A 196 -6.10 0.71 -21.21
N ASP A 197 -5.67 1.30 -22.33
CA ASP A 197 -4.94 0.61 -23.38
C ASP A 197 -3.47 0.51 -22.94
N GLN A 198 -3.15 -0.63 -22.33
CA GLN A 198 -1.83 -0.90 -21.77
C GLN A 198 -0.73 -1.01 -22.83
N ILE A 199 -1.07 -1.15 -24.11
CA ILE A 199 -0.10 -1.22 -25.20
C ILE A 199 0.33 0.18 -25.59
N ASN A 200 -0.66 1.05 -25.83
CA ASN A 200 -0.43 2.39 -26.36
C ASN A 200 -0.30 3.46 -25.25
N THR A 201 -0.35 3.07 -23.98
CA THR A 201 -0.29 3.97 -22.81
C THR A 201 -1.29 5.12 -22.96
N ARG A 202 -2.57 4.77 -23.09
CA ARG A 202 -3.66 5.75 -23.23
C ARG A 202 -4.91 5.28 -22.49
N LEU A 203 -5.72 6.24 -22.09
CA LEU A 203 -7.07 6.00 -21.61
C LEU A 203 -8.03 6.06 -22.79
N SER A 204 -8.87 5.03 -22.91
CA SER A 204 -9.88 4.94 -23.97
C SER A 204 -11.27 4.85 -23.36
N ASP A 205 -12.25 5.49 -23.98
CA ASP A 205 -13.66 5.22 -23.66
C ASP A 205 -13.95 3.73 -23.87
N VAL A 206 -14.81 3.15 -23.03
CA VAL A 206 -15.35 1.82 -23.32
C VAL A 206 -16.22 1.88 -24.60
N PRO A 207 -16.31 0.79 -25.38
CA PRO A 207 -17.16 0.74 -26.56
C PRO A 207 -18.61 1.15 -26.28
N ALA A 208 -19.29 1.77 -27.24
CA ALA A 208 -20.66 2.27 -27.05
C ALA A 208 -21.68 1.16 -26.70
N ASP A 209 -21.42 -0.06 -27.16
CA ASP A 209 -22.23 -1.25 -26.89
C ASP A 209 -21.88 -1.96 -25.57
N PHE A 210 -20.86 -1.49 -24.84
CA PHE A 210 -20.38 -2.12 -23.61
C PHE A 210 -21.49 -2.35 -22.58
N PHE A 211 -22.38 -1.37 -22.41
CA PHE A 211 -23.57 -1.48 -21.58
C PHE A 211 -24.82 -1.80 -22.39
N SER A 212 -25.02 -1.12 -23.53
CA SER A 212 -26.30 -1.13 -24.25
C SER A 212 -26.64 -2.48 -24.91
N ARG A 213 -25.66 -3.39 -25.06
CA ARG A 213 -25.92 -4.78 -25.46
C ARG A 213 -26.80 -5.54 -24.46
N HIS A 214 -26.84 -5.10 -23.20
CA HIS A 214 -27.70 -5.66 -22.16
C HIS A 214 -29.00 -4.88 -22.08
N LYS A 215 -30.14 -5.56 -22.26
CA LYS A 215 -31.48 -4.91 -22.25
C LYS A 215 -31.74 -4.18 -20.93
N GLU A 216 -31.21 -4.70 -19.84
CA GLU A 216 -31.32 -4.14 -18.48
C GLU A 216 -30.59 -2.81 -18.32
N LEU A 217 -29.64 -2.49 -19.21
CA LEU A 217 -28.81 -1.29 -19.19
C LEU A 217 -29.04 -0.39 -20.41
N ALA A 218 -29.99 -0.74 -21.28
CA ALA A 218 -30.27 -0.02 -22.53
C ALA A 218 -30.71 1.43 -22.34
N ALA A 219 -31.23 1.80 -21.15
CA ALA A 219 -31.56 3.18 -20.81
C ALA A 219 -30.31 4.08 -20.69
N GLY A 220 -29.10 3.52 -20.66
CA GLY A 220 -27.86 4.23 -20.38
C GLY A 220 -27.57 4.33 -18.87
N ILE A 221 -26.36 4.78 -18.54
CA ILE A 221 -25.83 4.79 -17.17
C ILE A 221 -25.80 6.22 -16.63
N ALA A 222 -26.48 6.45 -15.51
CA ALA A 222 -26.46 7.71 -14.79
C ALA A 222 -25.33 7.75 -13.76
N GLN A 223 -25.10 6.64 -13.06
CA GLN A 223 -24.03 6.51 -12.07
C GLN A 223 -23.39 5.12 -12.10
N LEU A 224 -22.11 5.05 -11.78
CA LEU A 224 -21.35 3.81 -11.64
C LEU A 224 -20.23 3.95 -10.59
N GLU A 225 -20.00 2.87 -9.86
CA GLU A 225 -18.90 2.68 -8.91
C GLU A 225 -18.37 1.24 -9.02
N PHE A 226 -17.10 1.01 -8.67
CA PHE A 226 -16.62 -0.35 -8.50
C PHE A 226 -17.28 -0.97 -7.27
N ILE A 227 -17.62 -2.26 -7.32
CA ILE A 227 -18.02 -3.00 -6.11
C ILE A 227 -16.79 -3.23 -5.21
N GLY A 228 -16.98 -3.72 -3.99
CA GLY A 228 -15.83 -4.15 -3.15
C GLY A 228 -15.08 -5.32 -3.80
N SER A 229 -13.75 -5.35 -3.64
CA SER A 229 -12.90 -6.35 -4.30
C SER A 229 -13.23 -7.81 -3.97
N GLU A 230 -13.72 -8.03 -2.76
CA GLU A 230 -14.16 -9.30 -2.21
C GLU A 230 -15.48 -9.82 -2.81
N TRP A 231 -16.24 -8.96 -3.50
CA TRP A 231 -17.53 -9.30 -4.14
C TRP A 231 -17.40 -9.60 -5.63
N GLY A 232 -16.17 -9.59 -6.17
CA GLY A 232 -15.86 -9.86 -7.58
C GLY A 232 -15.47 -8.60 -8.36
N ASP A 233 -15.29 -8.77 -9.67
CA ASP A 233 -14.85 -7.72 -10.60
C ASP A 233 -16.06 -7.11 -11.31
N GLY A 234 -16.79 -6.30 -10.55
CA GLY A 234 -18.05 -5.72 -10.99
C GLY A 234 -18.17 -4.21 -10.78
N LEU A 235 -19.23 -3.70 -11.37
CA LEU A 235 -19.66 -2.31 -11.32
C LEU A 235 -21.06 -2.28 -10.74
N LYS A 236 -21.27 -1.46 -9.71
CA LYS A 236 -22.61 -1.10 -9.27
C LYS A 236 -23.07 0.11 -10.08
N LEU A 237 -24.26 0.02 -10.65
CA LEU A 237 -24.78 0.95 -11.65
C LEU A 237 -26.14 1.50 -11.21
N VAL A 238 -26.39 2.76 -11.57
CA VAL A 238 -27.73 3.36 -11.63
C VAL A 238 -27.98 3.74 -13.09
N THR A 239 -29.02 3.21 -13.69
CA THR A 239 -29.41 3.55 -15.07
C THR A 239 -30.14 4.89 -15.13
N ASN A 240 -30.27 5.49 -16.33
CA ASN A 240 -30.98 6.77 -16.50
C ASN A 240 -32.47 6.71 -16.14
N ASP A 241 -33.09 5.52 -16.16
CA ASP A 241 -34.45 5.28 -15.67
C ASP A 241 -34.51 4.92 -14.17
N GLY A 242 -33.42 5.12 -13.43
CA GLY A 242 -33.36 5.03 -11.97
C GLY A 242 -33.18 3.61 -11.40
N LYS A 243 -32.92 2.60 -12.23
CA LYS A 243 -32.77 1.21 -11.78
C LYS A 243 -31.35 0.93 -11.32
N ARG A 244 -31.23 0.29 -10.15
CA ARG A 244 -29.95 -0.20 -9.62
C ARG A 244 -29.60 -1.57 -10.19
N ARG A 245 -28.38 -1.73 -10.68
CA ARG A 245 -27.86 -2.98 -11.25
C ARG A 245 -26.43 -3.24 -10.79
N ILE A 246 -26.00 -4.50 -10.86
CA ILE A 246 -24.60 -4.89 -10.71
C ILE A 246 -24.19 -5.57 -12.00
N PHE A 247 -23.18 -5.06 -12.68
CA PHE A 247 -22.67 -5.60 -13.93
C PHE A 247 -21.27 -6.15 -13.72
N PHE A 248 -21.02 -7.37 -14.17
CA PHE A 248 -19.71 -8.04 -14.12
C PHE A 248 -19.14 -8.17 -15.53
N PRO A 249 -18.24 -7.27 -15.96
CA PRO A 249 -17.78 -7.23 -17.36
C PRO A 249 -17.09 -8.50 -17.85
N ILE A 250 -16.38 -9.23 -16.98
CA ILE A 250 -15.64 -10.44 -17.38
C ILE A 250 -16.61 -11.60 -17.69
N THR A 251 -17.62 -11.79 -16.85
CA THR A 251 -18.65 -12.84 -17.06
C THR A 251 -19.78 -12.39 -17.99
N ASP A 252 -19.80 -11.10 -18.34
CA ASP A 252 -20.81 -10.40 -19.13
C ASP A 252 -22.24 -10.60 -18.61
N LYS A 253 -22.43 -10.44 -17.30
CA LYS A 253 -23.72 -10.65 -16.64
C LYS A 253 -24.18 -9.44 -15.83
N VAL A 254 -25.47 -9.14 -15.93
CA VAL A 254 -26.15 -8.08 -15.18
C VAL A 254 -27.08 -8.71 -14.15
N PHE A 255 -27.01 -8.20 -12.92
CA PHE A 255 -27.83 -8.65 -11.80
C PHE A 255 -28.59 -7.48 -11.18
N THR A 256 -29.71 -7.83 -10.55
CA THR A 256 -30.27 -7.02 -9.47
C THR A 256 -29.49 -7.31 -8.19
N GLU A 257 -29.59 -6.45 -7.19
CA GLU A 257 -28.95 -6.69 -5.88
C GLU A 257 -29.37 -8.05 -5.27
N LYS A 258 -30.67 -8.35 -5.31
CA LYS A 258 -31.21 -9.63 -4.83
C LYS A 258 -30.65 -10.83 -5.60
N SER A 259 -30.57 -10.75 -6.93
CA SER A 259 -30.07 -11.87 -7.73
C SER A 259 -28.55 -12.01 -7.68
N SER A 260 -27.80 -10.92 -7.43
CA SER A 260 -26.36 -10.99 -7.14
C SER A 260 -26.11 -11.80 -5.88
N TYR A 261 -26.81 -11.48 -4.79
CA TYR A 261 -26.67 -12.21 -3.53
C TYR A 261 -26.99 -13.71 -3.65
N THR A 262 -28.01 -14.07 -4.44
CA THR A 262 -28.30 -15.48 -4.76
C THR A 262 -27.16 -16.13 -5.56
N ALA A 263 -26.58 -15.42 -6.53
CA ALA A 263 -25.47 -15.93 -7.34
C ALA A 263 -24.18 -16.09 -6.54
N GLU A 264 -23.90 -15.17 -5.61
CA GLU A 264 -22.79 -15.26 -4.65
C GLU A 264 -22.94 -16.51 -3.77
N LYS A 265 -24.14 -16.77 -3.25
CA LYS A 265 -24.41 -17.97 -2.45
C LYS A 265 -24.35 -19.28 -3.24
N ALA A 266 -24.64 -19.24 -4.53
CA ALA A 266 -24.56 -20.40 -5.40
C ALA A 266 -23.12 -20.96 -5.53
N LEU A 267 -22.09 -20.19 -5.13
CA LEU A 267 -20.72 -20.69 -4.99
C LEU A 267 -20.60 -21.90 -4.05
N ALA A 268 -21.51 -22.06 -3.10
CA ALA A 268 -21.55 -23.22 -2.20
C ALA A 268 -21.96 -24.54 -2.89
N ILE A 269 -22.54 -24.48 -4.11
CA ILE A 269 -23.07 -25.66 -4.80
C ILE A 269 -21.89 -26.48 -5.34
N LYS A 270 -21.58 -27.60 -4.67
CA LYS A 270 -20.46 -28.52 -4.93
C LYS A 270 -20.56 -29.31 -6.25
N GLU A 271 -20.60 -28.63 -7.38
CA GLU A 271 -20.33 -29.24 -8.71
C GLU A 271 -18.93 -29.88 -8.71
N PRO A 272 -18.79 -31.20 -8.95
CA PRO A 272 -17.50 -31.87 -9.12
C PRO A 272 -16.77 -31.33 -10.35
N GLY A 273 -15.55 -30.80 -10.19
CA GLY A 273 -14.72 -30.30 -11.29
C GLY A 273 -14.81 -28.79 -11.59
N ALA A 274 -15.53 -28.01 -10.77
CA ALA A 274 -15.47 -26.56 -10.86
C ALA A 274 -14.04 -26.06 -10.63
N LYS A 275 -13.60 -25.07 -11.44
CA LYS A 275 -12.32 -24.39 -11.22
C LYS A 275 -12.30 -23.75 -9.84
N THR A 276 -11.15 -23.77 -9.19
CA THR A 276 -10.95 -23.19 -7.86
C THR A 276 -9.90 -22.09 -7.93
N ARG A 277 -10.00 -21.16 -6.99
CA ARG A 277 -9.03 -20.08 -6.79
C ARG A 277 -8.64 -20.01 -5.33
N THR A 278 -7.36 -19.70 -5.09
CA THR A 278 -6.82 -19.44 -3.76
C THR A 278 -6.97 -17.97 -3.42
N TYR A 279 -7.44 -17.72 -2.21
CA TYR A 279 -7.65 -16.40 -1.63
C TYR A 279 -6.93 -16.31 -0.28
N PHE A 280 -6.72 -15.07 0.16
CA PHE A 280 -6.04 -14.76 1.40
C PHE A 280 -6.82 -13.70 2.16
N LEU A 281 -6.92 -13.87 3.48
CA LEU A 281 -7.45 -12.86 4.39
C LEU A 281 -6.88 -13.07 5.80
N PHE A 282 -6.92 -12.04 6.65
CA PHE A 282 -6.62 -12.18 8.07
C PHE A 282 -7.89 -12.55 8.86
N SER A 283 -7.78 -13.49 9.81
CA SER A 283 -8.90 -13.85 10.68
C SER A 283 -9.34 -12.66 11.55
N GLU A 284 -10.62 -12.62 11.88
CA GLU A 284 -11.19 -11.59 12.77
C GLU A 284 -11.02 -12.02 14.24
N LEU A 285 -10.87 -11.04 15.14
CA LEU A 285 -10.84 -11.27 16.59
C LEU A 285 -12.13 -11.95 17.04
N SER A 286 -12.03 -12.99 17.86
CA SER A 286 -13.19 -13.71 18.40
C SER A 286 -13.64 -13.13 19.74
N ASP A 287 -14.96 -12.95 19.91
CA ASP A 287 -15.53 -12.61 21.23
C ASP A 287 -15.50 -13.81 22.19
N ASP A 288 -15.57 -15.04 21.66
CA ASP A 288 -15.60 -16.27 22.46
C ASP A 288 -14.18 -16.76 22.80
N PHE A 289 -13.20 -16.37 21.97
CA PHE A 289 -11.78 -16.72 22.10
C PHE A 289 -10.89 -15.46 21.92
N PRO A 290 -10.98 -14.47 22.82
CA PRO A 290 -10.32 -13.17 22.66
C PRO A 290 -8.79 -13.24 22.66
N ASP A 291 -8.22 -14.28 23.28
CA ASP A 291 -6.77 -14.51 23.32
C ASP A 291 -6.22 -15.20 22.06
N GLU A 292 -7.08 -15.58 21.11
CA GLU A 292 -6.64 -16.18 19.86
C GLU A 292 -5.93 -15.16 18.97
N PRO A 293 -4.69 -15.42 18.52
CA PRO A 293 -4.00 -14.51 17.63
C PRO A 293 -4.68 -14.44 16.26
N ILE A 294 -4.62 -13.27 15.64
CA ILE A 294 -4.99 -13.10 14.22
C ILE A 294 -4.07 -13.98 13.36
N LYS A 295 -4.65 -14.75 12.44
CA LYS A 295 -3.97 -15.69 11.54
C LYS A 295 -4.12 -15.23 10.09
N LEU A 296 -3.10 -15.47 9.27
CA LEU A 296 -3.18 -15.27 7.82
C LEU A 296 -3.76 -16.53 7.17
N MET A 297 -5.05 -16.49 6.83
CA MET A 297 -5.75 -17.62 6.26
C MET A 297 -5.54 -17.70 4.75
N MET A 298 -5.01 -18.82 4.28
CA MET A 298 -5.02 -19.21 2.87
C MET A 298 -6.17 -20.18 2.66
N TYR A 299 -7.10 -19.87 1.77
CA TYR A 299 -8.29 -20.69 1.55
C TYR A 299 -8.64 -20.78 0.07
N THR A 300 -9.22 -21.91 -0.33
CA THR A 300 -9.67 -22.14 -1.70
C THR A 300 -11.18 -22.06 -1.78
N GLN A 301 -11.70 -21.35 -2.77
CA GLN A 301 -13.11 -21.35 -3.13
C GLN A 301 -13.28 -21.61 -4.61
N LYS A 302 -14.53 -21.73 -5.07
CA LYS A 302 -14.83 -21.78 -6.49
C LYS A 302 -14.46 -20.48 -7.17
N ASP A 303 -13.86 -20.60 -8.34
CA ASP A 303 -13.53 -19.47 -9.19
C ASP A 303 -14.75 -19.08 -10.02
N ASN A 304 -15.24 -17.85 -9.82
CA ASN A 304 -16.36 -17.29 -10.58
C ASN A 304 -15.91 -16.40 -11.75
N LYS A 305 -14.61 -16.43 -12.10
CA LYS A 305 -14.03 -15.71 -13.24
C LYS A 305 -14.39 -14.21 -13.26
N GLY A 306 -14.21 -13.55 -12.13
CA GLY A 306 -14.55 -12.13 -11.94
C GLY A 306 -16.05 -11.86 -11.79
N GLY A 307 -16.91 -12.88 -11.77
CA GLY A 307 -18.35 -12.75 -11.47
C GLY A 307 -18.65 -12.51 -9.98
N PRO A 308 -19.93 -12.58 -9.57
CA PRO A 308 -20.32 -12.38 -8.18
C PRO A 308 -19.54 -13.28 -7.23
N ASN A 309 -18.93 -12.72 -6.19
CA ASN A 309 -18.10 -13.45 -5.24
C ASN A 309 -18.47 -13.13 -3.78
N THR A 310 -18.02 -13.96 -2.84
CA THR A 310 -18.21 -13.71 -1.42
C THR A 310 -17.06 -14.29 -0.60
N ARG A 311 -16.78 -13.68 0.56
CA ARG A 311 -15.72 -14.14 1.47
C ARG A 311 -16.27 -14.89 2.68
N PRO A 312 -15.53 -15.87 3.22
CA PRO A 312 -15.82 -16.41 4.53
C PRO A 312 -15.41 -15.42 5.63
N PHE A 313 -15.95 -15.63 6.82
CA PHE A 313 -15.59 -14.91 8.03
C PHE A 313 -14.88 -15.87 8.98
N PHE A 314 -13.55 -15.97 8.84
CA PHE A 314 -12.69 -16.72 9.75
C PHE A 314 -12.63 -15.99 11.10
N GLN A 315 -13.52 -16.38 12.00
CA GLN A 315 -13.63 -15.87 13.36
C GLN A 315 -14.09 -17.07 14.18
N LYS A 316 -13.26 -17.52 15.10
CA LYS A 316 -13.58 -18.72 15.88
C LYS A 316 -14.81 -18.46 16.74
N LYS A 317 -15.75 -19.39 16.78
CA LYS A 317 -17.02 -19.24 17.51
C LYS A 317 -17.40 -20.53 18.23
N ASP A 318 -17.92 -20.41 19.44
CA ASP A 318 -18.53 -21.51 20.19
C ASP A 318 -20.05 -21.45 20.03
N TYR A 319 -20.59 -22.39 19.24
CA TYR A 319 -22.02 -22.51 19.01
C TYR A 319 -22.62 -23.50 20.00
N THR A 320 -23.58 -23.02 20.80
CA THR A 320 -24.47 -23.89 21.56
C THR A 320 -25.82 -23.99 20.84
N PHE A 321 -26.14 -25.17 20.31
CA PHE A 321 -27.43 -25.43 19.69
C PHE A 321 -28.54 -25.58 20.74
N PHE A 322 -29.79 -25.33 20.35
CA PHE A 322 -30.97 -25.41 21.24
C PHE A 322 -31.15 -26.77 21.95
N TYR A 323 -30.59 -27.84 21.39
CA TYR A 323 -30.59 -29.20 21.96
C TYR A 323 -29.31 -29.51 22.78
N GLY A 324 -28.56 -28.49 23.19
CA GLY A 324 -27.42 -28.60 24.11
C GLY A 324 -26.09 -29.02 23.49
N LYS A 325 -26.03 -29.32 22.18
CA LYS A 325 -24.77 -29.63 21.51
C LYS A 325 -23.90 -28.38 21.39
N LYS A 326 -22.64 -28.49 21.81
CA LYS A 326 -21.61 -27.46 21.60
C LYS A 326 -20.73 -27.80 20.41
N VAL A 327 -20.44 -26.82 19.56
CA VAL A 327 -19.54 -26.96 18.42
C VAL A 327 -18.67 -25.72 18.34
N ILE A 328 -17.35 -25.93 18.39
CA ILE A 328 -16.37 -24.90 18.10
C ILE A 328 -16.11 -24.92 16.59
N SER A 329 -16.24 -23.77 15.94
CA SER A 329 -16.04 -23.57 14.51
C SER A 329 -14.99 -22.48 14.31
N ASP A 330 -14.15 -22.62 13.28
CA ASP A 330 -13.21 -21.58 12.87
C ASP A 330 -13.88 -20.44 12.07
N PHE A 331 -15.19 -20.55 11.84
CA PHE A 331 -15.99 -19.60 11.08
C PHE A 331 -17.15 -19.02 11.89
N ARG A 332 -17.37 -17.70 11.77
CA ARG A 332 -18.65 -17.05 12.09
C ARG A 332 -19.69 -17.29 10.99
N GLN A 333 -19.26 -17.23 9.73
CA GLN A 333 -20.12 -17.35 8.56
C GLN A 333 -19.32 -17.77 7.32
N GLY A 334 -19.98 -18.44 6.37
CA GLY A 334 -19.44 -18.68 5.03
C GLY A 334 -18.53 -19.91 4.93
N ALA A 335 -18.58 -20.81 5.91
CA ALA A 335 -17.86 -22.09 5.88
C ALA A 335 -18.18 -22.91 4.62
N ASP A 336 -19.44 -22.87 4.14
CA ASP A 336 -19.90 -23.60 2.96
C ASP A 336 -19.24 -23.14 1.64
N TYR A 337 -18.65 -21.94 1.62
CA TYR A 337 -17.95 -21.41 0.45
C TYR A 337 -16.50 -21.92 0.38
N VAL A 338 -15.98 -22.46 1.48
CA VAL A 338 -14.57 -22.85 1.63
C VAL A 338 -14.41 -24.32 1.30
N ILE A 339 -13.60 -24.62 0.29
CA ILE A 339 -13.27 -26.00 -0.11
C ILE A 339 -12.15 -26.55 0.77
N SER A 340 -11.14 -25.74 1.06
CA SER A 340 -10.02 -26.06 1.93
C SER A 340 -9.41 -24.77 2.47
N TYR A 341 -8.76 -24.84 3.63
CA TYR A 341 -8.04 -23.70 4.19
C TYR A 341 -6.92 -24.15 5.13
N LYS A 342 -5.98 -23.24 5.37
CA LYS A 342 -4.92 -23.38 6.38
C LYS A 342 -4.46 -22.00 6.87
N ASP A 343 -3.85 -21.98 8.05
CA ASP A 343 -2.97 -20.87 8.44
C ASP A 343 -1.71 -20.93 7.58
N LEU A 344 -1.46 -19.88 6.79
CA LEU A 344 -0.28 -19.80 5.91
C LEU A 344 1.02 -19.66 6.73
N THR A 345 0.93 -19.11 7.94
CA THR A 345 2.08 -18.74 8.77
C THR A 345 1.86 -19.17 10.22
N PRO A 346 1.80 -20.49 10.49
CA PRO A 346 1.47 -21.00 11.80
C PRO A 346 2.45 -20.51 12.87
N GLY A 347 1.91 -20.09 14.02
CA GLY A 347 2.67 -19.60 15.16
C GLY A 347 3.12 -18.14 15.07
N ARG A 348 2.79 -17.43 13.98
CA ARG A 348 3.01 -15.98 13.87
C ARG A 348 1.83 -15.20 14.45
N SER A 349 2.11 -13.97 14.86
CA SER A 349 1.12 -13.04 15.40
C SER A 349 1.19 -11.75 14.64
N TYR A 350 0.01 -11.19 14.37
CA TYR A 350 -0.13 -10.00 13.55
C TYR A 350 -0.99 -8.97 14.28
N TYR A 351 -0.53 -7.73 14.31
CA TYR A 351 -1.26 -6.62 14.93
C TYR A 351 -1.67 -5.62 13.86
N SER A 352 -2.96 -5.27 13.83
CA SER A 352 -3.58 -4.44 12.78
C SER A 352 -3.13 -4.83 11.35
N PRO A 353 -3.28 -6.11 10.94
CA PRO A 353 -2.74 -6.55 9.68
C PRO A 353 -3.65 -6.31 8.48
N GLU A 354 -3.03 -6.16 7.33
CA GLU A 354 -3.68 -5.92 6.05
C GLU A 354 -2.95 -6.65 4.92
N ILE A 355 -3.70 -7.03 3.89
CA ILE A 355 -3.14 -7.60 2.66
C ILE A 355 -3.03 -6.48 1.64
N LEU A 356 -1.81 -6.19 1.19
CA LEU A 356 -1.54 -5.18 0.17
C LEU A 356 -1.67 -5.75 -1.25
N TYR A 357 -1.28 -7.02 -1.43
CA TYR A 357 -1.31 -7.72 -2.71
C TYR A 357 -1.29 -9.23 -2.50
N TYR A 358 -1.87 -9.99 -3.43
CA TYR A 358 -1.62 -11.42 -3.52
C TYR A 358 -1.83 -11.96 -4.94
N ASP A 359 -1.13 -13.04 -5.25
CA ASP A 359 -1.38 -13.92 -6.40
C ASP A 359 -1.06 -15.38 -6.02
N ASN A 360 -0.86 -16.24 -7.01
CA ASN A 360 -0.54 -17.65 -6.79
C ASN A 360 0.92 -17.91 -6.37
N HIS A 361 1.78 -16.88 -6.35
CA HIS A 361 3.20 -16.98 -6.03
C HIS A 361 3.54 -16.21 -4.75
N TYR A 362 2.87 -15.09 -4.50
CA TYR A 362 3.22 -14.16 -3.43
C TYR A 362 1.99 -13.65 -2.68
N VAL A 363 2.16 -13.41 -1.38
CA VAL A 363 1.26 -12.55 -0.58
C VAL A 363 2.11 -11.44 0.02
N LEU A 364 1.74 -10.20 -0.23
CA LEU A 364 2.34 -9.03 0.38
C LEU A 364 1.42 -8.53 1.49
N ILE A 365 1.91 -8.53 2.72
CA ILE A 365 1.17 -8.12 3.90
C ILE A 365 1.83 -6.92 4.57
N MET A 366 1.01 -6.14 5.26
CA MET A 366 1.42 -5.06 6.14
C MET A 366 0.87 -5.31 7.53
N PHE A 367 1.68 -5.13 8.57
CA PHE A 367 1.25 -5.32 9.96
C PHE A 367 2.15 -4.57 10.93
N LYS A 368 1.70 -4.37 12.17
CA LYS A 368 2.51 -3.86 13.28
C LYS A 368 3.24 -5.00 13.99
N ALA A 369 4.51 -4.79 14.32
CA ALA A 369 5.34 -5.76 15.04
C ALA A 369 4.80 -6.12 16.44
N THR A 370 4.20 -5.14 17.14
CA THR A 370 3.58 -5.33 18.46
C THR A 370 2.23 -4.61 18.54
N ALA A 371 1.46 -4.91 19.60
CA ALA A 371 0.21 -4.22 19.91
C ALA A 371 0.41 -2.75 20.35
N GLY A 372 1.65 -2.32 20.61
CA GLY A 372 1.94 -0.98 21.09
C GLY A 372 1.57 0.10 20.07
N ALA A 373 1.02 1.22 20.55
CA ALA A 373 0.66 2.36 19.70
C ALA A 373 1.86 2.90 18.89
N SER A 374 3.06 2.79 19.46
CA SER A 374 4.33 3.19 18.83
C SER A 374 5.00 2.05 18.05
N SER A 375 4.34 0.90 17.81
CA SER A 375 4.92 -0.18 17.03
C SER A 375 5.25 0.26 15.61
N ASN A 376 6.40 -0.17 15.10
CA ASN A 376 6.74 0.02 13.70
C ASN A 376 5.82 -0.86 12.82
N THR A 377 5.48 -0.33 11.65
CA THR A 377 4.80 -1.08 10.59
C THR A 377 5.86 -1.83 9.78
N ILE A 378 5.56 -3.08 9.44
CA ILE A 378 6.40 -3.95 8.61
C ILE A 378 5.61 -4.29 7.36
N ILE A 379 6.27 -4.23 6.21
CA ILE A 379 5.80 -4.88 4.98
C ILE A 379 6.59 -6.17 4.79
N GLN A 380 5.90 -7.27 4.55
CA GLN A 380 6.48 -8.58 4.38
C GLN A 380 5.91 -9.27 3.15
N CYS A 381 6.79 -9.82 2.32
CA CYS A 381 6.40 -10.69 1.22
C CYS A 381 6.58 -12.15 1.65
N LEU A 382 5.54 -12.94 1.41
CA LEU A 382 5.49 -14.37 1.68
C LEU A 382 5.36 -15.14 0.37
N SER A 383 6.07 -16.25 0.24
CA SER A 383 5.87 -17.19 -0.87
C SER A 383 4.60 -18.03 -0.68
N VAL A 384 3.96 -18.38 -1.78
CA VAL A 384 2.80 -19.27 -1.85
C VAL A 384 3.23 -20.59 -2.49
N PRO A 385 2.84 -21.76 -1.94
CA PRO A 385 1.89 -21.95 -0.84
C PRO A 385 2.53 -22.14 0.54
N ASP A 386 3.84 -21.99 0.70
CA ASP A 386 4.59 -22.41 1.90
C ASP A 386 4.73 -21.35 3.00
N GLY A 387 4.43 -20.08 2.72
CA GLY A 387 4.44 -19.00 3.72
C GLY A 387 5.85 -18.61 4.16
N LYS A 388 6.89 -18.94 3.39
CA LYS A 388 8.26 -18.52 3.71
C LYS A 388 8.42 -17.03 3.49
N ILE A 389 9.20 -16.39 4.36
CA ILE A 389 9.50 -14.97 4.25
C ILE A 389 10.46 -14.79 3.07
N MET A 390 10.01 -14.08 2.04
CA MET A 390 10.85 -13.66 0.92
C MET A 390 11.67 -12.42 1.28
N PHE A 391 11.01 -11.44 1.91
CA PHE A 391 11.65 -10.29 2.52
C PHE A 391 10.76 -9.69 3.60
N SER A 392 11.37 -8.92 4.50
CA SER A 392 10.68 -8.05 5.44
C SER A 392 11.35 -6.68 5.42
N MET A 393 10.57 -5.62 5.35
CA MET A 393 11.07 -4.26 5.39
C MET A 393 10.29 -3.42 6.39
N PRO A 394 10.97 -2.69 7.28
CA PRO A 394 10.30 -1.73 8.14
C PRO A 394 9.82 -0.53 7.31
N VAL A 395 8.63 -0.05 7.61
CA VAL A 395 8.10 1.21 7.08
C VAL A 395 8.45 2.31 8.06
N ASP A 396 9.08 3.38 7.57
CA ASP A 396 9.30 4.59 8.37
C ASP A 396 7.94 5.13 8.85
N ARG A 397 7.82 5.45 10.15
CA ARG A 397 6.58 5.98 10.74
C ARG A 397 6.07 7.25 10.06
N LYS A 398 6.93 8.00 9.39
CA LYS A 398 6.55 9.19 8.61
C LYS A 398 5.88 8.84 7.28
N ARG A 399 5.95 7.60 6.81
CA ARG A 399 5.41 7.14 5.53
C ARG A 399 4.10 6.40 5.76
N SER A 400 3.00 6.99 5.33
CA SER A 400 1.71 6.29 5.26
C SER A 400 1.65 5.55 3.93
N ILE A 401 1.71 4.22 3.99
CA ILE A 401 1.52 3.35 2.81
C ILE A 401 0.03 3.22 2.58
N ALA A 402 -0.41 3.40 1.34
CA ALA A 402 -1.77 3.10 0.94
C ALA A 402 -2.03 1.60 1.11
N HIS A 403 -3.28 1.25 1.38
CA HIS A 403 -3.70 -0.13 1.69
C HIS A 403 -3.70 -1.05 0.44
N THR A 404 -2.84 -0.82 -0.54
CA THR A 404 -2.72 -1.56 -1.80
C THR A 404 -1.29 -1.48 -2.35
N ALA A 405 -0.85 -2.55 -3.01
CA ALA A 405 0.42 -2.63 -3.72
C ALA A 405 0.25 -3.28 -5.11
N TYR A 406 1.21 -3.03 -6.00
CA TYR A 406 1.22 -3.59 -7.34
C TYR A 406 2.46 -4.44 -7.57
N HIS A 407 2.27 -5.72 -7.89
CA HIS A 407 3.37 -6.57 -8.32
C HIS A 407 3.76 -6.28 -9.78
N TYR A 408 5.06 -6.32 -10.03
CA TYR A 408 5.68 -6.33 -11.35
C TYR A 408 6.82 -7.35 -11.35
N LYS A 409 7.31 -7.75 -12.53
CA LYS A 409 8.25 -8.88 -12.71
C LYS A 409 9.46 -8.87 -11.76
N ASN A 410 9.96 -7.70 -11.36
CA ASN A 410 11.17 -7.59 -10.53
C ASN A 410 10.89 -7.13 -9.09
N GLY A 411 9.64 -6.98 -8.66
CA GLY A 411 9.31 -6.56 -7.29
C GLY A 411 7.90 -6.00 -7.11
N PHE A 412 7.75 -5.05 -6.19
CA PHE A 412 6.47 -4.41 -5.88
C PHE A 412 6.54 -2.89 -5.97
N VAL A 413 5.42 -2.27 -6.32
CA VAL A 413 5.20 -0.83 -6.22
C VAL A 413 4.26 -0.57 -5.05
N LEU A 414 4.73 0.26 -4.11
CA LEU A 414 4.02 0.64 -2.91
C LEU A 414 3.62 2.11 -3.04
N GLU A 415 2.34 2.37 -2.85
CA GLU A 415 1.80 3.71 -2.99
C GLU A 415 1.82 4.44 -1.64
N THR A 416 2.14 5.73 -1.68
CA THR A 416 1.82 6.70 -0.64
C THR A 416 1.11 7.89 -1.28
N TYR A 417 0.61 8.79 -0.45
CA TYR A 417 -0.01 10.03 -0.94
C TYR A 417 0.92 10.84 -1.86
N GLU A 418 2.23 10.86 -1.58
CA GLU A 418 3.20 11.74 -2.25
C GLU A 418 4.08 11.01 -3.28
N ALA A 419 4.15 9.68 -3.24
CA ALA A 419 5.11 8.94 -4.04
C ALA A 419 4.70 7.48 -4.29
N MET A 420 5.28 6.90 -5.33
CA MET A 420 5.29 5.46 -5.56
C MET A 420 6.71 4.93 -5.29
N TYR A 421 6.85 4.02 -4.32
CA TYR A 421 8.12 3.37 -3.99
C TYR A 421 8.22 2.04 -4.71
N ILE A 422 9.23 1.90 -5.55
CA ILE A 422 9.47 0.69 -6.34
C ILE A 422 10.54 -0.12 -5.61
N THR A 423 10.19 -1.36 -5.29
CA THR A 423 11.04 -2.32 -4.60
C THR A 423 11.54 -3.39 -5.55
N ASP A 424 12.68 -4.00 -5.24
CA ASP A 424 13.06 -5.28 -5.83
C ASP A 424 12.44 -6.47 -5.05
N MET A 425 12.63 -7.69 -5.55
CA MET A 425 12.19 -8.92 -4.87
C MET A 425 12.90 -9.21 -3.53
N LYS A 426 13.85 -8.37 -3.09
CA LYS A 426 14.51 -8.44 -1.78
C LYS A 426 13.98 -7.38 -0.82
N GLY A 427 12.96 -6.61 -1.22
CA GLY A 427 12.38 -5.54 -0.41
C GLY A 427 13.23 -4.27 -0.36
N LYS A 428 14.25 -4.15 -1.20
CA LYS A 428 15.05 -2.91 -1.29
C LYS A 428 14.32 -1.92 -2.19
N ILE A 429 14.11 -0.70 -1.70
CA ILE A 429 13.63 0.42 -2.54
C ILE A 429 14.72 0.75 -3.56
N ILE A 430 14.42 0.55 -4.84
CA ILE A 430 15.33 0.83 -5.96
C ILE A 430 15.02 2.18 -6.62
N LYS A 431 13.80 2.69 -6.46
CA LYS A 431 13.37 3.96 -7.02
C LYS A 431 12.22 4.54 -6.20
N GLU A 432 12.25 5.86 -6.06
CA GLU A 432 11.12 6.66 -5.62
C GLU A 432 10.63 7.48 -6.82
N PHE A 433 9.37 7.28 -7.19
CA PHE A 433 8.67 8.12 -8.15
C PHE A 433 7.85 9.14 -7.36
N LYS A 434 8.34 10.38 -7.30
CA LYS A 434 7.63 11.47 -6.62
C LYS A 434 6.47 11.96 -7.48
N ILE A 435 5.32 12.12 -6.86
CA ILE A 435 4.18 12.76 -7.51
C ILE A 435 4.24 14.24 -7.13
N ILE A 436 4.33 15.10 -8.16
CA ILE A 436 4.44 16.55 -7.96
C ILE A 436 3.10 17.05 -7.40
N ASN A 437 3.12 17.51 -6.15
CA ASN A 437 1.98 17.94 -5.35
C ASN A 437 1.85 19.46 -5.32
#